data_AF-I0SGR5-F1
#
_entry.id   AF-I0SGR5-F1
#
_cell.length_a   1.000
_cell.length_b   1.000
_cell.length_c   1.000
_cell.angle_alpha   90.00
_cell.angle_beta   90.00
_cell.angle_gamma   90.00
#
_symmetry.space_group_name_H-M   'P 1'
#
loop_
_entity.id
_entity.type
_entity.pdbx_description
1 polymer ?
#
loop_
_entity_poly.entity_id
_entity_poly.type
_entity_poly.pdbx_seq_one_letter_code
_entity_poly.pdbx_strand_id
1 'polypeptide(L)'
;MLVVLLIISVLMLLFVPNLTKQKEAVTEKGNAAVVKVVESQAELFEVNHTNEKATLSKLVSEGTITDKQAVSYKAYYAKHTKEARTVAD
;
A
#
# COMPACT_ATOMS: atom_id res chain seq x y z
N MET A 1 -22.97 -3.65 -40.07
CA MET A 1 -22.32 -4.23 -38.87
C MET A 1 -20.93 -3.65 -38.59
N LEU A 2 -20.13 -3.27 -39.60
CA LEU A 2 -18.80 -2.68 -39.41
C LEU A 2 -18.79 -1.39 -38.57
N VAL A 3 -19.73 -0.47 -38.81
CA VAL A 3 -19.83 0.79 -38.06
C VAL A 3 -20.06 0.57 -36.57
N VAL A 4 -20.83 -0.47 -36.21
CA VAL A 4 -21.11 -0.82 -34.81
C VAL A 4 -19.83 -1.30 -34.11
N LEU A 5 -19.02 -2.14 -34.78
CA LEU A 5 -17.75 -2.60 -34.23
C LEU A 5 -16.75 -1.44 -34.05
N LEU A 6 -16.74 -0.49 -34.98
CA LEU A 6 -15.91 0.71 -34.89
C LEU A 6 -16.29 1.57 -33.68
N ILE A 7 -17.60 1.77 -33.43
CA ILE A 7 -18.08 2.53 -32.27
C ILE A 7 -17.70 1.84 -30.95
N ILE A 8 -17.90 0.52 -30.84
CA ILE A 8 -17.54 -0.24 -29.62
C ILE A 8 -16.03 -0.18 -29.35
N SER A 9 -15.20 -0.24 -30.39
CA SER A 9 -13.74 -0.12 -30.27
C SER A 9 -13.32 1.24 -29.71
N VAL A 10 -13.90 2.33 -30.22
CA VAL A 10 -13.61 3.70 -29.72
C VAL A 10 -14.08 3.86 -28.28
N LEU A 11 -15.27 3.35 -27.92
CA LEU A 11 -15.74 3.37 -26.55
C LEU A 11 -14.80 2.61 -25.60
N MET A 12 -14.39 1.38 -25.95
CA MET A 12 -13.43 0.59 -25.17
C MET A 12 -12.11 1.36 -24.93
N LEU A 13 -11.59 2.03 -25.97
CA LEU A 13 -10.38 2.84 -25.86
C LEU A 13 -10.52 4.04 -24.90
N LEU A 14 -11.72 4.60 -24.73
CA LEU A 14 -11.96 5.67 -23.76
C LEU A 14 -12.15 5.15 -22.33
N PHE A 15 -12.74 3.96 -22.16
CA PHE A 15 -12.99 3.38 -20.83
C PHE A 15 -11.75 2.73 -20.19
N VAL A 16 -10.90 2.05 -20.97
CA VAL A 16 -9.71 1.34 -20.45
C VAL A 16 -8.72 2.25 -19.72
N PRO A 17 -8.35 3.45 -20.23
CA PRO A 17 -7.48 4.37 -19.52
C PRO A 17 -8.07 4.85 -18.19
N ASN A 18 -9.39 5.07 -18.15
CA ASN A 18 -10.07 5.52 -16.93
C ASN A 18 -10.11 4.43 -15.85
N LEU A 19 -10.33 3.17 -16.23
CA LEU A 19 -10.27 2.02 -15.32
C LEU A 19 -8.87 1.78 -14.75
N THR A 20 -7.84 1.94 -15.59
CA THR A 20 -6.44 1.74 -15.18
C THR A 20 -6.06 2.75 -14.09
N LYS A 21 -6.37 4.04 -14.29
CA LYS A 21 -6.12 5.09 -13.28
C LYS A 21 -6.85 4.85 -11.96
N GLN A 22 -8.10 4.36 -12.02
CA GLN A 22 -8.84 4.02 -10.79
C GLN A 22 -8.21 2.85 -10.05
N LYS A 23 -7.77 1.81 -10.76
CA LYS A 23 -7.07 0.67 -10.16
C LYS A 23 -5.77 1.11 -9.46
N GLU A 24 -5.00 1.99 -10.10
CA GLU A 24 -3.78 2.55 -9.51
C GLU A 24 -4.08 3.36 -8.24
N ALA A 25 -5.06 4.26 -8.29
CA ALA A 25 -5.47 5.06 -7.13
C ALA A 25 -5.98 4.20 -5.97
N VAL A 26 -6.75 3.13 -6.25
CA VAL A 26 -7.21 2.18 -5.23
C VAL A 26 -6.04 1.40 -4.63
N THR A 27 -5.10 0.96 -5.46
CA THR A 27 -3.89 0.25 -4.98
C THR A 27 -3.07 1.14 -4.06
N GLU A 28 -2.91 2.42 -4.44
CA GLU A 28 -2.16 3.40 -3.65
C GLU A 28 -2.83 3.67 -2.30
N LYS A 29 -4.15 3.90 -2.28
CA LYS A 29 -4.91 4.02 -1.02
C LYS A 29 -4.83 2.76 -0.16
N GLY A 30 -4.85 1.58 -0.77
CA GLY A 30 -4.67 0.31 -0.08
C GLY A 30 -3.30 0.20 0.60
N ASN A 31 -2.23 0.58 -0.11
CA ASN A 31 -0.88 0.60 0.45
C ASN A 31 -0.75 1.61 1.60
N ALA A 32 -1.32 2.80 1.45
CA ALA A 32 -1.35 3.79 2.54
C ALA A 32 -2.11 3.28 3.78
N ALA A 33 -3.21 2.55 3.60
CA ALA A 33 -3.92 1.92 4.71
C ALA A 33 -3.06 0.85 5.40
N VAL A 34 -2.31 0.04 4.63
CA VAL A 34 -1.35 -0.92 5.20
C VAL A 34 -0.26 -0.22 6.01
N VAL A 35 0.28 0.90 5.50
CA VAL A 35 1.25 1.72 6.25
C VAL A 35 0.65 2.15 7.58
N LYS A 36 -0.58 2.67 7.59
CA LYS A 36 -1.22 3.11 8.83
C LYS A 36 -1.43 1.99 9.84
N VAL A 37 -1.77 0.78 9.38
CA VAL A 37 -1.88 -0.40 10.25
C VAL A 37 -0.52 -0.76 10.85
N VAL A 38 0.53 -0.82 10.03
CA VAL A 38 1.89 -1.14 10.51
C VAL A 38 2.38 -0.10 11.53
N GLU A 39 2.14 1.19 11.29
CA GLU A 39 2.47 2.26 12.23
C GLU A 39 1.67 2.17 13.52
N SER A 40 0.37 1.85 13.44
CA SER A 40 -0.45 1.65 14.63
C SER A 40 0.03 0.47 15.47
N GLN A 41 0.47 -0.61 14.83
CA GLN A 41 1.04 -1.76 15.56
C GLN A 41 2.41 -1.44 16.14
N ALA A 42 3.20 -0.62 15.45
CA ALA A 42 4.47 -0.13 15.97
C ALA A 42 4.26 0.75 17.21
N GLU A 43 3.31 1.68 17.16
CA GLU A 43 2.95 2.53 18.29
C GLU A 43 2.44 1.69 19.48
N LEU A 44 1.58 0.70 19.23
CA LEU A 44 1.15 -0.24 20.26
C LEU A 44 2.32 -1.03 20.86
N PHE A 45 3.28 -1.46 20.03
CA PHE A 45 4.46 -2.16 20.51
C PHE A 45 5.31 -1.26 21.43
N GLU A 46 5.58 -0.01 21.03
CA GLU A 46 6.37 0.95 21.81
C GLU A 46 5.66 1.35 23.12
N VAL A 47 4.32 1.35 23.14
CA VAL A 47 3.53 1.56 24.36
C VAL A 47 3.62 0.37 25.32
N ASN A 48 3.62 -0.86 24.80
CA ASN A 48 3.70 -2.07 25.63
C ASN A 48 5.14 -2.37 26.09
N HIS A 49 6.15 -1.97 25.31
CA HIS A 49 7.56 -2.20 25.60
C HIS A 49 8.28 -0.88 25.89
N THR A 50 8.31 -0.49 27.17
CA THR A 50 8.97 0.74 27.62
C THR A 50 10.46 0.75 27.25
N ASN A 51 10.85 1.65 26.33
CA ASN A 51 12.20 1.85 25.75
C ASN A 51 12.61 0.93 24.57
N GLU A 52 11.70 0.14 23.99
CA GLU A 52 12.02 -0.54 22.74
C GLU A 52 11.38 0.14 21.54
N LYS A 53 12.21 0.42 20.52
CA LYS A 53 11.75 0.89 19.22
C LYS A 53 11.08 -0.24 18.45
N ALA A 54 9.93 0.06 17.87
CA ALA A 54 9.28 -0.85 16.94
C ALA A 54 10.11 -1.00 15.64
N THR A 55 10.29 -2.25 15.22
CA THR A 55 10.96 -2.61 13.96
C THR A 55 10.07 -3.60 13.21
N LEU A 56 10.06 -3.55 11.88
CA LEU A 56 9.26 -4.46 11.05
C LEU A 56 9.58 -5.91 11.39
N SER A 57 10.85 -6.23 11.63
CA SER A 57 11.29 -7.55 12.09
C SER A 57 10.65 -7.98 13.41
N LYS A 58 10.53 -7.08 14.40
CA LYS A 58 9.85 -7.38 15.67
C LYS A 58 8.34 -7.53 15.50
N LEU A 59 7.71 -6.63 14.74
CA LEU A 59 6.27 -6.69 14.47
C LEU A 59 5.87 -7.99 13.74
N VAL A 60 6.72 -8.47 12.82
CA VAL A 60 6.52 -9.79 12.16
C VAL A 60 6.78 -10.93 13.14
N SER A 61 7.83 -10.85 13.96
CA SER A 61 8.18 -11.89 14.93
C SER A 61 7.10 -12.08 16.01
N GLU A 62 6.43 -11.00 16.42
CA GLU A 62 5.29 -11.04 17.32
C GLU A 62 3.96 -11.42 16.64
N GLY A 63 3.94 -11.48 15.30
CA GLY A 63 2.74 -11.77 14.52
C GLY A 63 1.71 -10.64 14.50
N THR A 64 2.07 -9.42 14.91
CA THR A 64 1.18 -8.25 14.86
C THR A 64 0.98 -7.75 13.43
N ILE A 65 1.93 -8.04 12.53
CA ILE A 65 1.84 -7.82 11.08
C ILE A 65 2.32 -9.06 10.31
N THR A 66 1.84 -9.20 9.07
CA THR A 66 2.27 -10.26 8.14
C THR A 66 3.47 -9.82 7.28
N ASP A 67 4.22 -10.78 6.73
CA ASP A 67 5.31 -10.49 5.77
C ASP A 67 4.84 -9.65 4.59
N LYS A 68 3.62 -9.91 4.12
CA LYS A 68 3.01 -9.14 3.02
C LYS A 68 2.84 -7.67 3.39
N GLN A 69 2.44 -7.38 4.62
CA GLN A 69 2.28 -6.00 5.10
C GLN A 69 3.64 -5.31 5.26
N ALA A 70 4.65 -6.01 5.74
CA ALA A 70 6.02 -5.49 5.82
C ALA A 70 6.60 -5.18 4.43
N VAL A 71 6.38 -6.06 3.43
CA VAL A 71 6.79 -5.82 2.04
C VAL A 71 6.05 -4.62 1.44
N SER A 72 4.73 -4.51 1.64
CA SER A 72 3.95 -3.36 1.17
C SER A 72 4.40 -2.04 1.81
N TYR A 73 4.75 -2.05 3.10
CA TYR A 73 5.33 -0.91 3.80
C TYR A 73 6.64 -0.47 3.13
N LYS A 74 7.57 -1.41 2.92
CA LYS A 74 8.84 -1.12 2.23
C LYS A 74 8.63 -0.59 0.82
N ALA A 75 7.71 -1.19 0.07
CA ALA A 75 7.39 -0.79 -1.31
C ALA A 75 6.76 0.62 -1.38
N TYR A 76 5.93 0.99 -0.40
CA TYR A 76 5.35 2.33 -0.31
C TYR A 76 6.44 3.39 -0.13
N TYR A 77 7.33 3.22 0.85
CA TYR A 77 8.41 4.20 1.09
C TYR A 77 9.54 4.15 0.04
N ALA A 78 9.64 3.08 -0.76
CA ALA A 78 10.51 3.06 -1.93
C ALA A 78 9.98 3.95 -3.07
N LYS A 79 8.65 4.12 -3.17
CA LYS A 79 8.00 5.04 -4.10
C LYS A 79 7.91 6.47 -3.56
N HIS A 80 7.79 6.61 -2.24
CA HIS A 80 7.66 7.89 -1.54
C HIS A 80 8.92 8.25 -0.76
N THR A 81 10.04 8.43 -1.48
CA THR A 81 11.36 8.68 -0.87
C THR A 81 11.48 10.00 -0.10
N LYS A 82 10.47 10.87 -0.19
CA LYS A 82 10.39 12.14 0.54
C LYS A 82 9.67 12.02 1.89
N GLU A 83 8.94 10.92 2.13
CA GLU A 83 8.23 10.69 3.38
C GLU A 83 9.14 9.96 4.37
N ALA A 84 9.16 10.43 5.63
CA ALA A 84 9.97 9.82 6.68
C ALA A 84 9.31 8.52 7.15
N ARG A 85 10.10 7.44 7.23
CA ARG A 85 9.64 6.16 7.77
C ARG A 85 9.50 6.26 9.29
N THR A 86 8.34 5.87 9.79
CA THR A 86 8.07 5.79 11.23
C THR A 86 8.61 4.50 11.86
N VAL A 87 8.66 3.40 11.10
CA VAL A 87 9.07 2.07 11.58
C VAL A 87 10.34 1.64 10.83
N ALA A 88 11.37 1.24 11.60
CA ALA A 88 12.64 0.73 11.05
C ALA A 88 12.49 -0.73 10.57
N ASP A 89 13.42 -1.20 9.74
CA ASP A 89 13.45 -2.58 9.22
C ASP A 89 13.57 -3.65 10.34
#